data_AF-A0AAV5EME2-F1
#
_entry.id   AF-A0AAV5EME2-F1
#
_cell.length_a   1.000
_cell.length_b   1.000
_cell.length_c   1.000
_cell.angle_alpha   90.00
_cell.angle_beta   90.00
_cell.angle_gamma   90.00
#
_symmetry.space_group_name_H-M   'P 1'
#
loop_
_entity.id
_entity.type
_entity.pdbx_description
1 polymer ?
#
loop_
_entity_poly.entity_id
_entity_poly.type
_entity_poly.pdbx_seq_one_letter_code
_entity_poly.pdbx_strand_id
1 'polypeptide(L)' 'MHFQFYVGKEEAFMVVSFNSQNPGIVFIPLTMFGSSPPIPTPVLAKALRVDAQVVDLIKSKFTVGY' A
#
# COMPACT_ATOMS: atom_id res chain seq x y z
N MET A 1 -4.53 -3.03 -10.90
CA MET A 1 -3.84 -2.02 -10.06
C MET A 1 -4.01 -0.68 -10.74
N HIS A 2 -4.39 0.36 -10.01
CA HIS A 2 -4.45 1.73 -10.52
C HIS A 2 -4.05 2.70 -9.39
N PHE A 3 -3.76 3.94 -9.72
CA PHE A 3 -3.48 5.02 -8.76
C PHE A 3 -4.00 6.34 -9.32
N GLN A 4 -4.18 7.32 -8.44
CA GLN A 4 -4.43 8.71 -8.82
C GLN A 4 -3.26 9.57 -8.34
N PHE A 5 -2.81 10.50 -9.19
CA PHE A 5 -1.77 11.47 -8.85
C PHE A 5 -2.15 12.81 -9.47
N TYR A 6 -2.39 13.81 -8.64
CA TYR A 6 -2.72 15.16 -9.07
C TYR A 6 -1.44 16.01 -9.18
N VAL A 7 -1.26 16.70 -10.30
CA VAL A 7 -0.04 17.46 -10.66
C VAL A 7 -0.25 18.98 -10.71
N GLY A 8 -1.46 19.46 -10.42
CA GLY A 8 -1.77 20.88 -10.40
C GLY A 8 -1.36 21.54 -9.08
N LYS A 9 -1.71 22.82 -8.94
CA LYS A 9 -1.36 23.63 -7.75
C LYS A 9 -2.52 23.80 -6.76
N GLU A 10 -3.72 23.43 -7.17
CA GLU A 10 -4.96 23.67 -6.42
C GLU A 10 -5.53 22.36 -5.85
N GLU A 11 -6.61 22.42 -5.09
CA GLU A 11 -7.30 21.22 -4.63
C GLU A 11 -8.05 20.52 -5.79
N ALA A 12 -8.04 19.19 -5.80
CA ALA A 12 -8.78 18.38 -6.76
C ALA A 12 -9.61 17.32 -6.06
N PHE A 13 -10.79 17.03 -6.61
CA PHE A 13 -11.69 15.99 -6.13
C PHE A 13 -12.25 15.18 -7.30
N MET A 14 -12.77 13.98 -7.00
CA MET A 14 -13.42 13.12 -8.00
C MET A 14 -14.60 12.37 -7.39
N VAL A 15 -15.54 11.99 -8.25
CA VAL A 15 -16.65 11.08 -7.92
C VAL A 15 -16.52 9.85 -8.82
N VAL A 16 -16.60 8.66 -8.22
CA VAL A 16 -16.46 7.38 -8.93
C VAL A 16 -17.68 6.50 -8.70
N SER A 17 -17.96 5.59 -9.63
CA SER A 17 -19.03 4.61 -9.51
C SER A 17 -18.46 3.20 -9.68
N PHE A 18 -18.99 2.27 -8.88
CA PHE A 18 -18.69 0.85 -8.97
C PHE A 18 -19.99 0.11 -9.30
N ASN A 19 -19.89 -0.98 -10.06
CA ASN A 19 -21.03 -1.86 -10.35
C ASN A 19 -21.23 -2.95 -9.28
N SER A 20 -20.57 -2.82 -8.12
CA SER A 20 -20.74 -3.68 -6.94
C SER A 20 -21.16 -2.81 -5.76
N GLN A 21 -22.11 -3.31 -4.97
CA GLN A 21 -22.52 -2.70 -3.70
C GLN A 21 -21.40 -2.71 -2.63
N ASN A 22 -20.41 -3.59 -2.80
CA ASN A 22 -19.25 -3.70 -1.92
C ASN A 22 -18.00 -4.01 -2.77
N PRO A 23 -17.40 -3.01 -3.44
CA PRO A 23 -16.27 -3.23 -4.34
C PRO A 23 -14.99 -3.65 -3.60
N GLY A 24 -14.90 -3.32 -2.31
CA GLY A 24 -13.68 -3.51 -1.51
C GLY A 24 -12.53 -2.60 -1.96
N ILE A 25 -11.59 -2.34 -1.06
CA ILE A 25 -10.37 -1.57 -1.37
C ILE A 25 -9.20 -2.29 -0.70
N VAL A 26 -8.13 -2.52 -1.48
CA VAL A 26 -6.87 -3.08 -0.98
C VAL A 26 -5.75 -2.12 -1.31
N PHE A 27 -5.24 -1.43 -0.30
CA PHE A 27 -4.10 -0.52 -0.44
C PHE A 27 -2.80 -1.30 -0.46
N ILE A 28 -2.22 -1.50 -1.64
CA ILE A 28 -1.02 -2.34 -1.82
C ILE A 28 0.12 -1.99 -0.83
N PRO A 29 0.56 -0.72 -0.67
CA PRO A 29 1.67 -0.43 0.24
C PRO A 29 1.36 -0.81 1.68
N LEU A 30 0.16 -0.48 2.16
CA LEU A 30 -0.27 -0.76 3.51
C LEU A 30 -0.47 -2.27 3.74
N THR A 31 -1.13 -2.97 2.82
CA THR A 31 -1.36 -4.41 2.92
C THR A 31 -0.07 -5.21 2.82
N MET A 32 0.93 -4.76 2.05
CA MET A 32 2.22 -5.47 1.96
C MET A 32 3.13 -5.22 3.17
N PHE A 33 3.17 -3.99 3.68
CA PHE A 33 4.19 -3.57 4.65
C PHE A 33 3.66 -3.26 6.06
N GLY A 34 2.34 -3.18 6.25
CA GLY A 34 1.68 -2.85 7.51
C GLY A 34 0.44 -3.71 7.84
N SER A 35 0.31 -4.90 7.25
CA SER A 35 -0.76 -5.83 7.60
C SER A 35 -0.66 -6.30 9.07
N SER A 36 -1.78 -6.78 9.62
CA SER A 36 -1.83 -7.41 10.94
C SER A 36 -2.31 -8.87 10.83
N PRO A 37 -1.44 -9.88 11.06
CA PRO A 37 -0.01 -9.75 11.33
C PRO A 37 0.79 -9.30 10.09
N PRO A 38 2.01 -8.73 10.27
CA PRO A 38 2.86 -8.33 9.15
C PRO A 38 3.33 -9.52 8.31
N ILE A 39 3.43 -9.33 6.99
CA ILE A 39 4.08 -10.33 6.11
C ILE A 39 5.54 -10.50 6.57
N PRO A 40 6.06 -11.74 6.75
CA PRO A 40 7.42 -11.95 7.21
C PRO A 40 8.47 -11.26 6.32
N THR A 41 9.45 -10.60 6.93
CA THR A 41 10.53 -9.89 6.20
C THR A 41 11.26 -10.79 5.19
N PRO A 42 11.58 -12.07 5.47
CA PRO A 42 12.23 -12.94 4.49
C PRO A 42 11.40 -13.18 3.22
N VAL A 43 10.06 -13.21 3.32
CA VAL A 43 9.17 -13.36 2.17
C VAL A 43 9.26 -12.13 1.26
N LEU A 44 9.17 -10.94 1.85
CA LEU A 44 9.25 -9.68 1.10
C LEU A 44 10.65 -9.45 0.53
N ALA A 45 11.71 -9.77 1.27
CA ALA A 45 13.09 -9.65 0.78
C ALA A 45 13.32 -10.52 -0.46
N LYS A 46 12.82 -11.77 -0.43
CA LYS A 46 12.91 -12.68 -1.58
C LYS A 46 12.06 -12.21 -2.76
N ALA A 47 10.82 -11.75 -2.52
CA ALA A 47 9.90 -11.31 -3.56
C ALA A 47 10.36 -10.02 -4.24
N LEU A 48 10.85 -9.06 -3.46
CA LEU A 48 11.28 -7.74 -3.94
C LEU A 48 12.75 -7.71 -4.39
N ARG A 49 13.52 -8.78 -4.10
CA ARG A 49 14.94 -8.93 -4.46
C ARG A 49 15.82 -7.81 -3.89
N VAL A 50 15.55 -7.45 -2.64
CA VAL A 50 16.31 -6.45 -1.88
C VAL A 50 16.68 -7.02 -0.51
N ASP A 51 17.64 -6.39 0.15
CA ASP A 51 18.07 -6.81 1.49
C ASP A 51 16.94 -6.63 2.52
N ALA A 52 16.98 -7.46 3.57
CA ALA A 52 16.02 -7.40 4.67
C ALA A 52 15.95 -5.99 5.30
N GLN A 53 17.08 -5.28 5.37
CA GLN A 53 17.17 -3.91 5.87
C GLN A 53 16.32 -2.93 5.06
N VAL A 54 16.24 -3.10 3.75
CA VAL A 54 15.39 -2.26 2.87
C VAL A 54 13.91 -2.55 3.13
N VAL A 55 13.56 -3.83 3.32
CA VAL A 55 12.19 -4.23 3.66
C VAL A 55 11.78 -3.67 5.01
N ASP A 56 12.63 -3.79 6.02
CA ASP A 56 12.34 -3.31 7.38
C ASP A 56 12.25 -1.78 7.40
N LEU A 57 13.08 -1.07 6.61
CA LEU A 57 12.95 0.37 6.38
C LEU A 57 11.59 0.75 5.78
N ILE A 58 11.10 0.00 4.80
CA ILE A 58 9.78 0.27 4.20
C ILE A 58 8.68 -0.02 5.23
N LYS A 59 8.72 -1.17 5.92
CA LYS A 59 7.76 -1.51 6.99
C LYS A 59 7.69 -0.45 8.08
N SER A 60 8.81 0.17 8.43
CA SER A 60 8.86 1.24 9.42
C SER A 60 8.00 2.46 9.05
N LYS A 61 7.62 2.61 7.77
CA LYS A 61 6.73 3.68 7.29
C LYS A 61 5.23 3.33 7.40
N PHE A 62 4.91 2.10 7.80
CA PHE A 62 3.55 1.55 7.87
C PHE A 62 3.24 0.88 9.23
N THR A 63 3.94 1.27 10.30
CA THR A 63 3.80 0.68 11.65
C THR A 63 2.48 0.98 12.33
N VAL A 64 1.74 1.98 11.85
CA VAL A 64 0.37 2.27 12.23
C VAL A 64 -0.52 1.76 11.10
N GLY A 65 -0.86 0.47 11.14
CA GLY A 65 -2.02 -0.06 10.41
C GLY A 65 -3.31 0.55 11.00
N TYR A 66 -4.41 0.49 10.24
CA TYR A 66 -5.74 0.98 10.68
C TYR A 66 -6.08 0.66 12.14
#